data_AF-A0A957JAP4-F1
#
_entry.id   AF-A0A957JAP4-F1
#
_cell.length_a   1.000
_cell.length_b   1.000
_cell.length_c   1.000
_cell.angle_alpha   90.00
_cell.angle_beta   90.00
_cell.angle_gamma   90.00
#
_symmetry.space_group_name_H-M   'P 1'
#
loop_
_entity.id
_entity.type
_entity.pdbx_description
1 polymer ?
#
loop_
_entity_poly.entity_id
_entity_poly.type
_entity_poly.pdbx_seq_one_letter_code
_entity_poly.pdbx_strand_id
1 'polypeptide(L)'
;NVLQEAVQPEGDGNFAGLLGKIEQICRQLPVPVIAKEVGWGFSREAAQQLLSAGVAALDVAGAGGTSWSQVEMYRAPTAKHARVAGAFVDWGIPTAISLRYCREAAPHLPVFASGGIRNGIDVAKCIALGANLVGIAGDFLRAADAGGVDGVIELAESVTAELRVAMLCAGAGDLSALAETPLHNEF
;
A
#
# COMPACT_ATOMS: atom_id res chain seq x y z
N ASN A 1 -9.03 -7.24 0.29
CA ASN A 1 -9.95 -6.24 0.87
C ASN A 1 -10.96 -6.86 1.85
N VAL A 2 -10.59 -7.87 2.66
CA VAL A 2 -11.55 -8.63 3.50
C VAL A 2 -12.35 -7.75 4.45
N LEU A 3 -11.67 -6.82 5.15
CA LEU A 3 -12.35 -5.94 6.11
C LEU A 3 -13.35 -5.01 5.43
N GLN A 4 -13.05 -4.51 4.22
CA GLN A 4 -13.98 -3.66 3.48
C GLN A 4 -15.28 -4.40 3.20
N GLU A 5 -15.18 -5.59 2.58
CA GLU A 5 -16.36 -6.42 2.26
C GLU A 5 -17.14 -6.80 3.52
N ALA A 6 -16.45 -7.06 4.64
CA ALA A 6 -17.10 -7.46 5.88
C ALA A 6 -17.93 -6.33 6.55
N VAL A 7 -17.57 -5.06 6.34
CA VAL A 7 -18.28 -3.91 6.95
C VAL A 7 -19.18 -3.16 5.96
N GLN A 8 -19.00 -3.39 4.67
CA GLN A 8 -19.86 -2.86 3.62
C GLN A 8 -21.24 -3.54 3.64
N PRO A 9 -22.36 -2.80 3.52
CA PRO A 9 -23.70 -3.37 3.60
C PRO A 9 -23.99 -4.46 2.54
N GLU A 10 -23.39 -4.31 1.37
CA GLU A 10 -23.54 -5.18 0.21
C GLU A 10 -22.28 -6.02 -0.10
N GLY A 11 -21.34 -6.12 0.84
CA GLY A 11 -20.07 -6.81 0.62
C GLY A 11 -20.17 -8.34 0.60
N ASP A 12 -19.20 -8.99 -0.04
CA ASP A 12 -19.09 -10.45 -0.11
C ASP A 12 -18.23 -11.00 1.05
N GLY A 13 -18.84 -11.82 1.91
CA GLY A 13 -18.14 -12.47 3.02
C GLY A 13 -17.40 -13.77 2.65
N ASN A 14 -17.54 -14.27 1.41
CA ASN A 14 -17.02 -15.58 1.03
C ASN A 14 -15.60 -15.51 0.44
N PHE A 15 -14.60 -15.54 1.33
CA PHE A 15 -13.19 -15.62 0.96
C PHE A 15 -12.65 -17.06 0.86
N ALA A 16 -13.52 -18.08 0.96
CA ALA A 16 -13.09 -19.46 0.97
C ALA A 16 -12.45 -19.88 -0.37
N GLY A 17 -11.31 -20.58 -0.29
CA GLY A 17 -10.59 -21.09 -1.45
C GLY A 17 -9.98 -20.02 -2.36
N LEU A 18 -9.93 -18.75 -1.92
CA LEU A 18 -9.45 -17.64 -2.76
C LEU A 18 -8.00 -17.82 -3.21
N LEU A 19 -7.12 -18.36 -2.34
CA LEU A 19 -5.71 -18.56 -2.68
C LEU A 19 -5.52 -19.50 -3.89
N GLY A 20 -6.27 -20.61 -3.95
CA GLY A 20 -6.22 -21.53 -5.09
C GLY A 20 -6.75 -20.90 -6.39
N LYS A 21 -7.73 -19.99 -6.29
CA LYS A 21 -8.20 -19.21 -7.44
C LYS A 21 -7.14 -18.21 -7.92
N ILE A 22 -6.43 -17.56 -7.00
CA ILE A 22 -5.30 -16.67 -7.32
C ILE A 22 -4.21 -17.46 -8.04
N GLU A 23 -3.88 -18.65 -7.58
CA GLU A 23 -2.88 -19.53 -8.22
C GLU A 23 -3.28 -19.89 -9.65
N GLN A 24 -4.55 -20.22 -9.90
CA GLN A 24 -5.06 -20.46 -11.25
C GLN A 24 -4.89 -19.24 -12.17
N ILE A 25 -5.20 -18.04 -11.66
CA ILE A 25 -5.04 -16.78 -12.40
C ILE A 25 -3.56 -16.55 -12.75
N CYS A 26 -2.66 -16.69 -11.77
CA CYS A 26 -1.22 -16.50 -11.98
C CYS A 26 -0.64 -17.47 -13.02
N ARG A 27 -1.18 -18.70 -13.12
CA ARG A 27 -0.76 -19.69 -14.12
C ARG A 27 -1.29 -19.44 -15.52
N GLN A 28 -2.48 -18.86 -15.64
CA GLN A 28 -3.20 -18.75 -16.92
C GLN A 28 -2.98 -17.43 -17.63
N LEU A 29 -2.75 -16.35 -16.88
CA LEU A 29 -2.54 -15.03 -17.48
C LEU A 29 -1.14 -14.96 -18.12
N PRO A 30 -1.03 -14.38 -19.34
CA PRO A 30 0.26 -14.18 -20.01
C PRO A 30 1.05 -12.98 -19.44
N VAL A 31 0.50 -12.31 -18.43
CA VAL A 31 1.06 -11.10 -17.81
C VAL A 31 1.28 -11.31 -16.31
N PRO A 32 2.25 -10.61 -15.70
CA PRO A 32 2.51 -10.70 -14.26
C PRO A 32 1.29 -10.29 -13.43
N VAL A 33 0.98 -11.06 -12.39
CA VAL A 33 -0.08 -10.74 -11.43
C VAL A 33 0.54 -10.10 -10.20
N ILE A 34 -0.01 -8.97 -9.78
CA ILE A 34 0.43 -8.24 -8.58
C ILE A 34 -0.68 -8.36 -7.54
N ALA A 35 -0.34 -8.88 -6.35
CA ALA A 35 -1.28 -8.84 -5.23
C ALA A 35 -1.14 -7.53 -4.47
N LYS A 36 -2.26 -6.86 -4.24
CA LYS A 36 -2.34 -5.55 -3.60
C LYS A 36 -3.34 -5.58 -2.46
N GLU A 37 -2.94 -5.10 -1.29
CA GLU A 37 -3.90 -4.77 -0.22
C GLU A 37 -4.57 -3.41 -0.52
N VAL A 38 -5.55 -2.99 0.27
CA VAL A 38 -6.32 -1.76 0.05
C VAL A 38 -6.25 -0.76 1.19
N GLY A 39 -5.58 -1.06 2.30
CA GLY A 39 -5.38 -0.10 3.39
C GLY A 39 -5.04 -0.70 4.75
N TRP A 40 -4.79 -2.02 4.82
CA TRP A 40 -4.55 -2.75 6.06
C TRP A 40 -3.27 -3.58 6.07
N GLY A 41 -2.48 -3.56 5.01
CA GLY A 41 -1.19 -4.24 4.97
C GLY A 41 -1.28 -5.76 4.85
N PHE A 42 -0.25 -6.36 4.26
CA PHE A 42 -0.02 -7.80 4.33
C PHE A 42 0.76 -8.19 5.59
N SER A 43 0.35 -9.30 6.20
CA SER A 43 1.17 -10.02 7.18
C SER A 43 2.27 -10.81 6.47
N ARG A 44 3.25 -11.31 7.24
CA ARG A 44 4.31 -12.17 6.71
C ARG A 44 3.74 -13.45 6.08
N GLU A 45 2.77 -14.07 6.74
CA GLU A 45 2.12 -15.31 6.32
C GLU A 45 1.31 -15.09 5.04
N ALA A 46 0.54 -13.99 4.97
CA ALA A 46 -0.22 -13.64 3.77
C ALA A 46 0.70 -13.38 2.57
N ALA A 47 1.80 -12.64 2.78
CA ALA A 47 2.80 -12.41 1.75
C ALA A 47 3.39 -13.73 1.22
N GLN A 48 3.81 -14.63 2.11
CA GLN A 48 4.36 -15.94 1.74
C GLN A 48 3.36 -16.80 0.96
N GLN A 49 2.09 -16.80 1.37
CA GLN A 49 1.03 -17.54 0.68
C GLN A 49 0.81 -17.01 -0.74
N LEU A 50 0.73 -15.69 -0.92
CA LEU A 50 0.54 -15.05 -2.22
C LEU A 50 1.72 -15.32 -3.16
N LEU A 51 2.95 -15.20 -2.66
CA LEU A 51 4.15 -15.54 -3.41
C LEU A 51 4.17 -17.01 -3.83
N SER A 52 3.77 -17.92 -2.93
CA SER A 52 3.64 -19.34 -3.24
C SER A 52 2.56 -19.63 -4.28
N ALA A 53 1.52 -18.80 -4.34
CA ALA A 53 0.50 -18.86 -5.38
C ALA A 53 0.97 -18.32 -6.74
N GLY A 54 2.17 -17.73 -6.81
CA GLY A 54 2.81 -17.31 -8.07
C GLY A 54 2.59 -15.85 -8.44
N VAL A 55 2.21 -14.98 -7.48
CA VAL A 55 2.19 -13.54 -7.75
C VAL A 55 3.60 -13.04 -8.02
N ALA A 56 3.75 -12.16 -8.99
CA ALA A 56 5.05 -11.65 -9.43
C ALA A 56 5.54 -10.48 -8.57
N ALA A 57 4.65 -9.82 -7.84
CA ALA A 57 4.96 -8.70 -6.94
C ALA A 57 3.87 -8.51 -5.88
N LEU A 58 4.23 -7.76 -4.83
CA LEU A 58 3.31 -7.36 -3.75
C LEU A 58 3.24 -5.84 -3.66
N ASP A 59 2.03 -5.28 -3.50
CA ASP A 59 1.83 -3.89 -3.09
C ASP A 59 1.15 -3.85 -1.71
N VAL A 60 1.90 -3.37 -0.72
CA VAL A 60 1.53 -3.54 0.69
C VAL A 60 0.27 -2.81 1.10
N ALA A 61 0.02 -1.61 0.55
CA ALA A 61 -1.12 -0.76 0.93
C ALA A 61 -1.44 -0.79 2.44
N GLY A 62 -0.45 -0.44 3.25
CA GLY A 62 -0.56 -0.57 4.70
C GLY A 62 -1.50 0.43 5.36
N ALA A 63 -1.74 0.22 6.65
CA ALA A 63 -2.49 1.13 7.49
C ALA A 63 -1.72 2.46 7.71
N GLY A 64 -2.47 3.56 7.87
CA GLY A 64 -1.94 4.92 8.09
C GLY A 64 -2.32 5.94 7.01
N GLY A 65 -2.97 5.49 5.93
CA GLY A 65 -3.52 6.33 4.87
C GLY A 65 -5.05 6.33 4.83
N THR A 66 -5.60 6.21 3.62
CA THR A 66 -7.04 6.02 3.43
C THR A 66 -7.50 4.78 4.18
N SER A 67 -8.50 4.94 5.06
CA SER A 67 -9.12 3.82 5.77
C SER A 67 -10.47 3.48 5.14
N TRP A 68 -10.55 2.32 4.49
CA TRP A 68 -11.79 1.89 3.85
C TRP A 68 -12.88 1.54 4.85
N SER A 69 -12.54 1.14 6.09
CA SER A 69 -13.54 0.98 7.14
C SER A 69 -14.21 2.31 7.49
N GLN A 70 -13.48 3.42 7.40
CA GLN A 70 -14.05 4.75 7.57
C GLN A 70 -14.89 5.19 6.38
N VAL A 71 -14.46 4.89 5.15
CA VAL A 71 -15.30 5.11 3.95
C VAL A 71 -16.63 4.38 4.11
N GLU A 72 -16.61 3.11 4.49
CA GLU A 72 -17.84 2.33 4.71
C GLU A 72 -18.65 2.82 5.92
N MET A 73 -18.01 3.34 6.97
CA MET A 73 -18.71 4.02 8.07
C MET A 73 -19.52 5.22 7.56
N TYR A 74 -18.95 6.06 6.70
CA TYR A 74 -19.65 7.22 6.13
C TYR A 74 -20.74 6.81 5.13
N ARG A 75 -20.59 5.65 4.47
CA ARG A 75 -21.62 5.07 3.57
C ARG A 75 -22.73 4.33 4.33
N ALA A 76 -22.56 4.07 5.62
CA ALA A 76 -23.39 3.13 6.35
C ALA A 76 -24.88 3.53 6.39
N PRO A 77 -25.83 2.61 6.11
CA PRO A 77 -27.26 2.90 6.05
C PRO A 77 -27.91 3.05 7.43
N THR A 78 -27.21 2.65 8.50
CA THR A 78 -27.73 2.70 9.87
C THR A 78 -26.62 3.01 10.86
N ALA A 79 -26.98 3.52 12.04
CA ALA A 79 -26.03 3.74 13.14
C ALA A 79 -25.30 2.45 13.61
N LYS A 80 -25.93 1.28 13.49
CA LYS A 80 -25.30 -0.01 13.81
C LYS A 80 -24.14 -0.30 12.85
N HIS A 81 -24.41 -0.23 11.54
CA HIS A 81 -23.39 -0.42 10.49
C HIS A 81 -22.24 0.59 10.66
N ALA A 82 -22.55 1.87 10.88
CA ALA A 82 -21.55 2.90 11.13
C ALA A 82 -20.69 2.58 12.36
N ARG A 83 -21.31 2.16 13.47
CA ARG A 83 -20.58 1.76 14.69
C ARG A 83 -19.63 0.59 14.45
N VAL A 84 -20.07 -0.43 13.71
CA VAL A 84 -19.24 -1.60 13.41
C VAL A 84 -18.06 -1.19 12.54
N ALA A 85 -18.30 -0.53 11.41
CA ALA A 85 -17.24 -0.09 10.50
C ALA A 85 -16.25 0.87 11.19
N GLY A 86 -16.78 1.83 11.95
CA GLY A 86 -16.00 2.79 12.72
C GLY A 86 -15.06 2.17 13.75
N ALA A 87 -15.42 1.03 14.34
CA ALA A 87 -14.60 0.34 15.33
C ALA A 87 -13.27 -0.19 14.77
N PHE A 88 -13.14 -0.32 13.45
CA PHE A 88 -11.93 -0.80 12.78
C PHE A 88 -11.09 0.35 12.17
N VAL A 89 -11.17 1.56 12.72
CA VAL A 89 -10.39 2.72 12.24
C VAL A 89 -8.88 2.47 12.30
N ASP A 90 -8.41 1.85 13.39
CA ASP A 90 -7.00 1.55 13.66
C ASP A 90 -6.62 0.08 13.41
N TRP A 91 -7.47 -0.66 12.69
CA TRP A 91 -7.16 -2.03 12.28
C TRP A 91 -6.06 -2.03 11.20
N GLY A 92 -5.27 -3.11 11.14
CA GLY A 92 -4.31 -3.36 10.08
C GLY A 92 -2.84 -3.21 10.51
N ILE A 93 -1.94 -3.54 9.57
CA ILE A 93 -0.50 -3.48 9.73
C ILE A 93 -0.01 -2.17 9.10
N PRO A 94 0.70 -1.31 9.85
CA PRO A 94 1.24 -0.06 9.31
C PRO A 94 2.15 -0.29 8.09
N THR A 95 2.13 0.63 7.12
CA THR A 95 2.87 0.52 5.86
C THR A 95 4.34 0.15 6.04
N ALA A 96 5.06 0.81 6.95
CA ALA A 96 6.47 0.53 7.19
C ALA A 96 6.71 -0.91 7.70
N ILE A 97 5.81 -1.44 8.53
CA ILE A 97 5.91 -2.80 9.07
C ILE A 97 5.56 -3.84 8.00
N SER A 98 4.45 -3.62 7.27
CA SER A 98 4.02 -4.52 6.20
C SER A 98 5.07 -4.58 5.07
N LEU A 99 5.66 -3.45 4.71
CA LEU A 99 6.76 -3.37 3.74
C LEU A 99 7.94 -4.26 4.14
N ARG A 100 8.36 -4.20 5.41
CA ARG A 100 9.43 -5.08 5.91
C ARG A 100 9.05 -6.55 5.83
N TYR A 101 7.84 -6.92 6.23
CA TYR A 101 7.37 -8.30 6.12
C TYR A 101 7.37 -8.81 4.67
N CYS A 102 6.87 -7.99 3.74
CA CYS A 102 6.85 -8.34 2.32
C CYS A 102 8.26 -8.42 1.73
N ARG A 103 9.16 -7.49 2.08
CA ARG A 103 10.57 -7.53 1.62
C ARG A 103 11.30 -8.77 2.13
N GLU A 104 11.14 -9.10 3.41
CA GLU A 104 11.72 -10.32 4.00
C GLU A 104 11.18 -11.59 3.33
N ALA A 105 9.89 -11.64 2.99
CA ALA A 105 9.29 -12.77 2.30
C ALA A 105 9.67 -12.84 0.81
N ALA A 106 9.98 -11.70 0.18
CA ALA A 106 10.20 -11.56 -1.25
C ALA A 106 11.58 -10.91 -1.56
N PRO A 107 12.71 -11.52 -1.14
CA PRO A 107 14.03 -10.88 -1.24
C PRO A 107 14.46 -10.55 -2.68
N HIS A 108 13.92 -11.27 -3.66
CA HIS A 108 14.28 -11.12 -5.08
C HIS A 108 13.12 -10.67 -5.97
N LEU A 109 11.94 -10.44 -5.40
CA LEU A 109 10.77 -10.02 -6.16
C LEU A 109 10.44 -8.55 -5.87
N PRO A 110 9.78 -7.86 -6.81
CA PRO A 110 9.34 -6.49 -6.60
C PRO A 110 8.35 -6.38 -5.42
N VAL A 111 8.59 -5.41 -4.53
CA VAL A 111 7.66 -5.04 -3.46
C VAL A 111 7.40 -3.54 -3.55
N PHE A 112 6.13 -3.17 -3.56
CA PHE A 112 5.69 -1.78 -3.67
C PHE A 112 5.21 -1.31 -2.31
N ALA A 113 5.55 -0.07 -1.97
CA ALA A 113 5.00 0.60 -0.80
C ALA A 113 3.83 1.49 -1.21
N SER A 114 2.68 1.30 -0.59
CA SER A 114 1.58 2.26 -0.66
C SER A 114 0.82 2.27 0.66
N GLY A 115 -0.12 3.20 0.81
CA GLY A 115 -0.86 3.42 2.05
C GLY A 115 -0.20 4.50 2.90
N GLY A 116 -0.82 5.68 2.94
CA GLY A 116 -0.42 6.77 3.84
C GLY A 116 0.82 7.56 3.45
N ILE A 117 1.31 7.41 2.21
CA ILE A 117 2.47 8.12 1.67
C ILE A 117 2.00 9.47 1.13
N ARG A 118 2.61 10.57 1.60
CA ARG A 118 2.08 11.94 1.37
C ARG A 118 3.06 12.87 0.64
N ASN A 119 4.35 12.56 0.69
CA ASN A 119 5.41 13.45 0.20
C ASN A 119 6.65 12.65 -0.23
N GLY A 120 7.62 13.33 -0.84
CA GLY A 120 8.86 12.71 -1.32
C GLY A 120 9.77 12.18 -0.21
N ILE A 121 9.64 12.65 1.03
CA ILE A 121 10.38 12.12 2.18
C ILE A 121 9.83 10.73 2.57
N ASP A 122 8.52 10.55 2.57
CA ASP A 122 7.89 9.25 2.80
C ASP A 122 8.26 8.26 1.68
N VAL A 123 8.30 8.72 0.43
CA VAL A 123 8.81 7.93 -0.71
C VAL A 123 10.25 7.49 -0.45
N ALA A 124 11.12 8.40 -0.03
CA ALA A 124 12.52 8.09 0.26
C ALA A 124 12.67 7.03 1.37
N LYS A 125 11.91 7.17 2.47
CA LYS A 125 11.86 6.18 3.55
C LYS A 125 11.38 4.82 3.06
N CYS A 126 10.35 4.78 2.22
CA CYS A 126 9.85 3.53 1.66
C CYS A 126 10.90 2.82 0.80
N ILE A 127 11.64 3.56 -0.03
CA ILE A 127 12.71 2.99 -0.85
C ILE A 127 13.83 2.45 0.04
N ALA A 128 14.28 3.22 1.04
CA ALA A 128 15.28 2.77 2.02
C ALA A 128 14.81 1.58 2.89
N LEU A 129 13.49 1.40 3.08
CA LEU A 129 12.90 0.21 3.71
C LEU A 129 12.79 -1.00 2.77
N GLY A 130 13.21 -0.87 1.51
CA GLY A 130 13.24 -1.96 0.53
C GLY A 130 12.06 -1.96 -0.44
N ALA A 131 11.35 -0.85 -0.65
CA ALA A 131 10.39 -0.74 -1.74
C ALA A 131 11.10 -0.52 -3.10
N ASN A 132 10.62 -1.20 -4.15
CA ASN A 132 11.06 -0.92 -5.52
C ASN A 132 10.23 0.18 -6.18
N LEU A 133 8.96 0.31 -5.79
CA LEU A 133 8.01 1.29 -6.30
C LEU A 133 7.18 1.84 -5.16
N VAL A 134 6.70 3.07 -5.32
CA VAL A 134 5.91 3.75 -4.30
C VAL A 134 4.63 4.31 -4.92
N GLY A 135 3.48 4.00 -4.32
CA GLY A 135 2.15 4.38 -4.79
C GLY A 135 1.45 5.35 -3.86
N ILE A 136 0.86 6.40 -4.43
CA ILE A 136 0.04 7.41 -3.74
C ILE A 136 -1.32 7.47 -4.46
N ALA A 137 -2.42 7.45 -3.71
CA ALA A 137 -3.77 7.45 -4.27
C ALA A 137 -4.61 8.65 -3.80
N GLY A 138 -4.88 8.74 -2.50
CA GLY A 138 -5.81 9.74 -1.94
C GLY A 138 -5.43 11.18 -2.25
N ASP A 139 -4.14 11.52 -2.20
CA ASP A 139 -3.69 12.91 -2.44
C ASP A 139 -3.71 13.27 -3.92
N PHE A 140 -3.43 12.32 -4.82
CA PHE A 140 -3.64 12.51 -6.26
C PHE A 140 -5.12 12.67 -6.63
N LEU A 141 -6.01 11.94 -5.96
CA LEU A 141 -7.46 12.14 -6.14
C LEU A 141 -7.88 13.54 -5.69
N ARG A 142 -7.42 14.02 -4.54
CA ARG A 142 -7.71 15.38 -4.06
C ARG A 142 -7.15 16.46 -4.98
N ALA A 143 -5.94 16.26 -5.50
CA ALA A 143 -5.32 17.18 -6.45
C ALA A 143 -6.11 17.25 -7.76
N ALA A 144 -6.57 16.10 -8.27
CA ALA A 144 -7.43 16.04 -9.45
C ALA A 144 -8.78 16.73 -9.23
N ASP A 145 -9.40 16.56 -8.06
CA ASP A 145 -10.68 17.20 -7.71
C ASP A 145 -10.54 18.73 -7.58
N ALA A 146 -9.49 19.21 -6.93
CA ALA A 146 -9.30 20.63 -6.66
C ALA A 146 -8.74 21.42 -7.86
N GLY A 147 -7.82 20.83 -8.62
CA GLY A 147 -7.03 21.53 -9.64
C GLY A 147 -6.98 20.84 -11.00
N GLY A 148 -7.73 19.75 -11.20
CA GLY A 148 -7.74 19.01 -12.46
C GLY A 148 -6.35 18.45 -12.81
N VAL A 149 -6.03 18.46 -14.10
CA VAL A 149 -4.75 17.95 -14.63
C VAL A 149 -3.57 18.74 -14.07
N ASP A 150 -3.68 20.06 -14.00
CA ASP A 150 -2.59 20.92 -13.53
C ASP A 150 -2.26 20.65 -12.06
N GLY A 151 -3.28 20.47 -11.21
CA GLY A 151 -3.08 20.10 -9.81
C GLY A 151 -2.39 18.74 -9.62
N VAL A 152 -2.70 17.77 -10.49
CA VAL A 152 -2.04 16.45 -10.49
C VAL A 152 -0.56 16.59 -10.91
N ILE A 153 -0.27 17.38 -11.93
CA ILE A 153 1.11 17.64 -12.39
C ILE A 153 1.90 18.32 -11.27
N GLU A 154 1.35 19.38 -10.66
CA GLU A 154 2.00 20.12 -9.58
C GLU A 154 2.34 19.22 -8.39
N LEU A 155 1.41 18.34 -7.99
CA LEU A 155 1.68 17.37 -6.91
C LEU A 155 2.78 16.38 -7.31
N ALA A 156 2.75 15.83 -8.52
CA ALA A 156 3.77 14.89 -8.99
C ALA A 156 5.17 15.53 -9.02
N GLU A 157 5.26 16.77 -9.51
CA GLU A 157 6.51 17.54 -9.54
C GLU A 157 7.01 17.85 -8.13
N SER A 158 6.12 18.23 -7.22
CA SER A 158 6.44 18.51 -5.81
C SER A 158 7.01 17.29 -5.10
N VAL A 159 6.31 16.14 -5.18
CA VAL A 159 6.78 14.88 -4.59
C VAL A 159 8.14 14.47 -5.17
N THR A 160 8.33 14.67 -6.48
CA THR A 160 9.60 14.37 -7.15
C THR A 160 10.73 15.28 -6.66
N ALA A 161 10.47 16.57 -6.49
CA ALA A 161 11.46 17.54 -5.99
C ALA A 161 11.83 17.23 -4.53
N GLU A 162 10.85 16.93 -3.67
CA GLU A 162 11.07 16.52 -2.29
C GLU A 162 11.92 15.25 -2.18
N LEU A 163 11.65 14.23 -3.02
CA LEU A 163 12.45 13.01 -3.08
C LEU A 163 13.91 13.32 -3.44
N ARG A 164 14.15 14.17 -4.46
CA ARG A 164 15.50 14.57 -4.86
C ARG A 164 16.23 15.31 -3.73
N VAL A 165 15.54 16.17 -2.99
CA VAL A 165 16.11 16.85 -1.81
C VAL A 165 16.43 15.84 -0.71
N ALA A 166 15.52 14.89 -0.42
CA ALA A 166 15.77 13.84 0.57
C ALA A 166 16.97 12.97 0.18
N MET A 167 17.11 12.61 -1.10
CA MET A 167 18.27 11.90 -1.64
C MET A 167 19.55 12.70 -1.47
N LEU A 168 19.55 14.00 -1.80
CA LEU A 168 20.69 14.88 -1.59
C LEU A 168 21.12 14.92 -0.11
N CYS A 169 20.17 15.09 0.80
CA CYS A 169 20.42 15.11 2.24
C CYS A 169 20.93 13.76 2.78
N ALA A 170 20.50 12.65 2.18
CA ALA A 170 20.96 11.30 2.51
C ALA A 170 22.28 10.92 1.83
N GLY A 171 22.82 11.76 0.93
CA GLY A 171 24.01 11.44 0.14
C GLY A 171 23.79 10.34 -0.92
N ALA A 172 22.55 10.12 -1.34
CA ALA A 172 22.19 9.11 -2.34
C ALA A 172 22.13 9.72 -3.75
N GLY A 173 23.03 9.28 -4.65
CA GLY A 173 23.09 9.78 -6.04
C GLY A 173 22.01 9.19 -6.96
N ASP A 174 21.44 8.05 -6.61
CA ASP A 174 20.39 7.37 -7.35
C ASP A 174 19.50 6.54 -6.40
N LEU A 175 18.45 5.91 -6.93
CA LEU A 175 17.50 5.13 -6.14
C LEU A 175 18.11 3.85 -5.56
N SER A 176 19.14 3.29 -6.20
CA SER A 176 19.84 2.10 -5.70
C SER A 176 20.66 2.47 -4.46
N ALA A 177 21.38 3.59 -4.51
CA ALA A 177 22.08 4.14 -3.34
C ALA A 177 21.11 4.49 -2.21
N LEU A 178 19.94 5.06 -2.54
CA LEU A 178 18.90 5.37 -1.55
C LEU A 178 18.34 4.12 -0.87
N ALA A 179 18.19 3.02 -1.61
CA ALA A 179 17.69 1.75 -1.07
C ALA A 179 18.65 1.13 -0.04
N GLU A 180 19.94 1.47 -0.10
CA GLU A 180 20.96 1.03 0.85
C GLU A 180 21.17 2.02 2.02
N THR A 181 20.47 3.17 2.01
CA THR A 181 20.59 4.17 3.07
C THR A 181 20.05 3.61 4.40
N PRO A 182 20.85 3.59 5.48
CA PRO A 182 20.40 3.13 6.77
C PRO A 182 19.27 3.99 7.34
N LEU A 183 18.22 3.35 7.84
CA LEU A 183 17.18 4.00 8.63
C LEU A 183 17.40 3.72 10.11
N HIS A 184 17.62 4.79 10.87
CA HIS A 184 17.76 4.73 12.32
C HIS A 184 16.38 4.75 12.97
N ASN A 185 16.06 3.69 13.70
CA ASN A 185 14.76 3.50 14.36
C ASN A 185 14.85 3.62 15.89
N GLU A 186 16.02 3.99 16.41
CA GLU A 186 16.32 4.14 17.82
C GLU A 186 16.68 5.62 18.08
N PHE A 187 15.92 6.28 18.94
CA PHE A 187 16.19 7.61 19.48
C PHE A 187 16.07 7.54 21.01
#